data_AF-A0A925CJV5-F1
#
_entry.id   AF-A0A925CJV5-F1
#
_cell.length_a   1.000
_cell.length_b   1.000
_cell.length_c   1.000
_cell.angle_alpha   90.00
_cell.angle_beta   90.00
_cell.angle_gamma   90.00
#
_symmetry.space_group_name_H-M   'P 1'
#
loop_
_entity.id
_entity.type
_entity.pdbx_description
1 polymer ?
#
loop_
_entity_poly.entity_id
_entity_poly.type
_entity_poly.pdbx_seq_one_letter_code
_entity_poly.pdbx_strand_id
1 'polypeptide(L)'
;MKLSFHGAARSVTGSRHMLEVPGFKLLLDCGLFQGRRDEAYRKNRDLGFDPKSLNAVLLSHAHVDHSGALPVLQKHGFSGKVYLTRATADLTELMLEDSARVQMSDCGYVNKQEQRKGKTCVQPLYNTEDVRKLVRRFEGTRYGDILKIAPRVTTSFHDAGHILGSAAIRVKYTARGNTTTVLFSGDLGRSHMPILRDPEAPPPCDVLILESTYGDRLHEADRAIMKQQALDLLIHAKTHKSKIIVPAFAVGRTQELVMRIKELVGEGRLDPIPIYIDSPLASRATEVFRRHPECYDEETTRTFTSSGDLFASRYIHFVSSPEDSKRLNRMKGPCVIISASGMCEGGRVVHHLKHAIQDEANVIVFVGFQAEHTLGRKLVEGWDVVPIFGVPTPRRAQIVKFNGLSAHADRQDLLAYVRAIQPSPSKVILVHGEEKQALSLAMAIQAEYPKIEVSVPHVGSTLEI
;
A
#
# COMPACT_ATOMS: atom_id res chain seq x y z
N MET A 1 -13.82 -22.59 -14.15
CA MET A 1 -12.59 -21.77 -14.16
C MET A 1 -11.79 -22.16 -12.94
N LYS A 2 -10.48 -21.88 -12.88
CA LYS A 2 -9.65 -22.21 -11.70
C LYS A 2 -9.04 -20.97 -11.12
N LEU A 3 -9.01 -20.88 -9.79
CA LEU A 3 -8.37 -19.80 -9.06
C LEU A 3 -7.33 -20.38 -8.10
N SER A 4 -6.06 -20.04 -8.30
CA SER A 4 -4.94 -20.52 -7.47
C SER A 4 -4.29 -19.37 -6.70
N PHE A 5 -3.96 -19.60 -5.44
CA PHE A 5 -3.48 -18.56 -4.52
C PHE A 5 -1.97 -18.73 -4.27
N HIS A 6 -1.16 -17.84 -4.85
CA HIS A 6 0.31 -17.92 -4.74
C HIS A 6 0.89 -16.96 -3.70
N GLY A 7 0.08 -16.06 -3.15
CA GLY A 7 0.46 -15.18 -2.05
C GLY A 7 -0.75 -14.43 -1.48
N ALA A 8 -0.52 -13.60 -0.45
CA ALA A 8 -1.55 -12.93 0.35
C ALA A 8 -2.76 -13.81 0.76
N ALA A 9 -2.56 -15.11 0.98
CA ALA A 9 -3.58 -15.99 1.53
C ALA A 9 -3.24 -16.26 3.00
N ARG A 10 -4.07 -15.76 3.92
CA ARG A 10 -3.78 -15.67 5.37
C ARG A 10 -2.52 -14.85 5.70
N SER A 11 -2.20 -13.89 4.83
CA SER A 11 -1.11 -12.92 4.98
C SER A 11 -1.47 -11.62 4.26
N VAL A 12 -0.84 -10.51 4.65
CA VAL A 12 -1.06 -9.16 4.11
C VAL A 12 0.01 -8.71 3.10
N THR A 13 0.83 -9.63 2.58
CA THR A 13 1.87 -9.27 1.60
C THR A 13 2.01 -10.31 0.51
N GLY A 14 2.59 -9.89 -0.62
CA GLY A 14 2.86 -10.76 -1.76
C GLY A 14 1.59 -11.15 -2.52
N SER A 15 0.62 -10.23 -2.64
CA SER A 15 -0.63 -10.45 -3.37
C SER A 15 -0.37 -11.02 -4.76
N ARG A 16 -0.96 -12.19 -5.03
CA ARG A 16 -0.73 -12.96 -6.26
C ARG A 16 -1.76 -14.07 -6.42
N HIS A 17 -2.73 -13.85 -7.28
CA HIS A 17 -3.83 -14.81 -7.50
C HIS A 17 -3.97 -15.13 -8.99
N MET A 18 -3.87 -16.41 -9.34
CA MET A 18 -3.91 -16.88 -10.73
C MET A 18 -5.33 -17.29 -11.10
N LEU A 19 -5.91 -16.65 -12.12
CA LEU A 19 -7.19 -17.03 -12.70
C LEU A 19 -6.95 -17.73 -14.05
N GLU A 20 -7.37 -18.99 -14.13
CA GLU A 20 -7.27 -19.81 -15.34
C GLU A 20 -8.64 -20.07 -15.95
N VAL A 21 -8.75 -19.71 -17.23
CA VAL A 21 -9.87 -20.09 -18.09
C VAL A 21 -9.33 -20.93 -19.25
N PRO A 22 -10.17 -21.71 -19.95
CA PRO A 22 -9.71 -22.54 -21.07
C PRO A 22 -8.86 -21.75 -22.08
N GLY A 23 -7.57 -22.10 -22.16
CA GLY A 23 -6.60 -21.49 -23.09
C GLY A 23 -6.06 -20.11 -22.69
N PHE A 24 -6.36 -19.61 -21.48
CA PHE A 24 -5.87 -18.30 -21.04
C PHE A 24 -5.64 -18.24 -19.52
N LYS A 25 -4.46 -17.81 -19.10
CA LYS A 25 -4.06 -17.61 -17.71
C LYS A 25 -3.74 -16.15 -17.46
N LEU A 26 -4.37 -15.57 -16.45
CA LEU A 26 -4.08 -14.22 -16.01
C LEU A 26 -3.74 -14.19 -14.52
N LEU A 27 -2.90 -13.23 -14.15
CA LEU A 27 -2.53 -12.98 -12.77
C LEU A 27 -3.25 -11.71 -12.27
N LEU A 28 -3.89 -11.80 -11.12
CA LEU A 28 -4.36 -10.67 -10.33
C LEU A 28 -3.26 -10.33 -9.34
N ASP A 29 -2.65 -9.16 -9.52
CA ASP A 29 -1.48 -8.67 -8.80
C ASP A 29 -0.21 -9.55 -8.88
N CYS A 30 0.94 -8.93 -8.63
CA CYS A 30 2.22 -9.62 -8.51
C CYS A 30 3.11 -8.89 -7.49
N GLY A 31 2.80 -9.07 -6.21
CA GLY A 31 3.45 -8.41 -5.09
C GLY A 31 4.71 -9.09 -4.57
N LEU A 32 5.51 -8.33 -3.81
CA LEU A 32 6.58 -8.83 -2.96
C LEU A 32 6.04 -9.23 -1.58
N PHE A 33 6.49 -10.39 -1.09
CA PHE A 33 6.41 -10.72 0.33
C PHE A 33 7.35 -9.81 1.12
N GLN A 34 6.86 -9.29 2.25
CA GLN A 34 7.66 -8.52 3.21
C GLN A 34 7.72 -9.28 4.55
N GLY A 35 8.68 -8.91 5.41
CA GLY A 35 8.92 -9.59 6.68
C GLY A 35 10.38 -10.04 6.81
N ARG A 36 10.60 -11.20 7.45
CA ARG A 36 11.96 -11.71 7.72
C ARG A 36 12.76 -11.83 6.41
N ARG A 37 13.90 -11.13 6.35
CA ARG A 37 14.69 -10.90 5.12
C ARG A 37 14.94 -12.17 4.31
N ASP A 38 15.45 -13.24 4.94
CA ASP A 38 15.79 -14.49 4.23
C ASP A 38 14.56 -15.22 3.68
N GLU A 39 13.45 -15.16 4.42
CA GLU A 39 12.18 -15.77 4.02
C GLU A 39 11.55 -15.00 2.86
N ALA A 40 11.45 -13.67 3.01
CA ALA A 40 10.96 -12.79 1.96
C ALA A 40 11.81 -12.93 0.69
N TYR A 41 13.14 -12.96 0.81
CA TYR A 41 14.03 -13.15 -0.34
C TYR A 41 13.77 -14.47 -1.06
N ARG A 42 13.60 -15.58 -0.33
CA ARG A 42 13.30 -16.89 -0.91
C ARG A 42 11.94 -16.89 -1.62
N LYS A 43 10.89 -16.41 -0.94
CA LYS A 43 9.51 -16.34 -1.48
C LYS A 43 9.39 -15.41 -2.69
N ASN A 44 10.23 -14.39 -2.79
CA ASN A 44 10.22 -13.46 -3.92
C ASN A 44 11.07 -13.92 -5.10
N ARG A 45 11.98 -14.90 -4.93
CA ARG A 45 12.74 -15.50 -6.03
C ARG A 45 11.97 -16.60 -6.76
N ASP A 46 11.10 -17.32 -6.05
CA ASP A 46 10.26 -18.35 -6.63
C ASP A 46 8.81 -17.88 -6.63
N LEU A 47 8.25 -17.65 -7.81
CA LEU A 47 6.88 -17.15 -7.94
C LEU A 47 5.81 -18.22 -7.71
N GLY A 48 6.20 -19.51 -7.68
CA GLY A 48 5.31 -20.65 -7.48
C GLY A 48 4.55 -21.10 -8.73
N PHE A 49 4.92 -20.60 -9.91
CA PHE A 49 4.42 -21.02 -11.23
C PHE A 49 5.40 -20.60 -12.34
N ASP A 50 5.22 -21.12 -13.56
CA ASP A 50 6.00 -20.71 -14.74
C ASP A 50 5.51 -19.37 -15.32
N PRO A 51 6.30 -18.29 -15.26
CA PRO A 51 5.93 -16.97 -15.80
C PRO A 51 5.68 -16.95 -17.31
N LYS A 52 6.24 -17.90 -18.07
CA LYS A 52 6.02 -17.99 -19.53
C LYS A 52 4.61 -18.49 -19.87
N SER A 53 3.95 -19.16 -18.94
CA SER A 53 2.59 -19.67 -19.12
C SER A 53 1.51 -18.59 -18.98
N LEU A 54 1.87 -17.41 -18.45
CA LEU A 54 0.96 -16.29 -18.21
C LEU A 54 0.73 -15.47 -19.47
N ASN A 55 -0.53 -15.15 -19.74
CA ASN A 55 -0.93 -14.33 -20.88
C ASN A 55 -1.05 -12.85 -20.53
N ALA A 56 -1.49 -12.53 -19.31
CA ALA A 56 -1.69 -11.16 -18.86
C ALA A 56 -1.57 -11.02 -17.34
N VAL A 57 -1.33 -9.79 -16.88
CA VAL A 57 -1.46 -9.39 -15.47
C VAL A 57 -2.47 -8.26 -15.39
N LEU A 58 -3.34 -8.28 -14.38
CA LEU A 58 -4.21 -7.18 -14.00
C LEU A 58 -3.73 -6.68 -12.64
N LEU A 59 -3.30 -5.44 -12.57
CA LEU A 59 -2.75 -4.84 -11.35
C LEU A 59 -3.76 -3.89 -10.71
N SER A 60 -4.11 -4.15 -9.46
CA SER A 60 -5.09 -3.37 -8.70
C SER A 60 -4.56 -1.97 -8.36
N HIS A 61 -3.34 -1.89 -7.83
CA HIS A 61 -2.72 -0.63 -7.43
C HIS A 61 -1.19 -0.76 -7.26
N ALA A 62 -0.54 0.37 -6.96
CA ALA A 62 0.91 0.52 -7.07
C ALA A 62 1.72 0.03 -5.86
N HIS A 63 1.12 -0.31 -4.71
CA HIS A 63 1.90 -0.75 -3.55
C HIS A 63 2.73 -2.00 -3.84
N VAL A 64 3.90 -2.11 -3.21
CA VAL A 64 4.92 -3.11 -3.56
C VAL A 64 4.53 -4.55 -3.19
N ASP A 65 3.62 -4.71 -2.25
CA ASP A 65 2.94 -5.96 -1.90
C ASP A 65 1.86 -6.37 -2.89
N HIS A 66 1.56 -5.55 -3.92
CA HIS A 66 0.71 -5.87 -5.07
C HIS A 66 1.46 -5.79 -6.40
N SER A 67 2.47 -4.93 -6.52
CA SER A 67 3.18 -4.67 -7.79
C SER A 67 4.66 -5.11 -7.79
N GLY A 68 5.25 -5.26 -6.61
CA GLY A 68 6.70 -5.26 -6.43
C GLY A 68 7.45 -6.42 -7.08
N ALA A 69 6.78 -7.53 -7.40
CA ALA A 69 7.37 -8.72 -8.01
C ALA A 69 7.17 -8.77 -9.53
N LEU A 70 6.48 -7.79 -10.14
CA LEU A 70 6.33 -7.70 -11.59
C LEU A 70 7.69 -7.71 -12.33
N PRO A 71 8.77 -7.07 -11.85
CA PRO A 71 10.06 -7.16 -12.54
C PRO A 71 10.69 -8.56 -12.45
N VAL A 72 10.43 -9.32 -11.38
CA VAL A 72 10.84 -10.74 -11.27
C VAL A 72 10.11 -11.56 -12.32
N LEU A 73 8.80 -11.33 -12.48
CA LEU A 73 7.97 -11.97 -13.49
C LEU A 73 8.52 -11.70 -14.91
N GLN A 74 8.84 -10.44 -15.22
CA GLN A 74 9.47 -10.02 -16.48
C GLN A 74 10.82 -10.72 -16.70
N LYS A 75 11.69 -10.74 -15.68
CA LYS A 75 13.02 -11.37 -15.74
C LYS A 75 12.95 -12.87 -16.00
N HIS A 76 11.87 -13.53 -15.56
CA HIS A 76 11.64 -14.96 -15.74
C HIS A 76 10.91 -15.32 -17.05
N GLY A 77 10.77 -14.35 -17.97
CA GLY A 77 10.33 -14.61 -19.35
C GLY A 77 8.85 -14.35 -19.62
N PHE A 78 8.14 -13.65 -18.73
CA PHE A 78 6.79 -13.16 -19.03
C PHE A 78 6.79 -12.24 -20.26
N SER A 79 5.85 -12.50 -21.18
CA SER A 79 5.73 -11.79 -22.45
C SER A 79 4.37 -11.12 -22.68
N GLY A 80 3.46 -11.21 -21.71
CA GLY A 80 2.13 -10.62 -21.79
C GLY A 80 2.11 -9.11 -21.57
N LYS A 81 0.89 -8.58 -21.41
CA LYS A 81 0.61 -7.18 -21.04
C LYS A 81 0.23 -7.09 -19.57
N VAL A 82 0.50 -5.95 -18.96
CA VAL A 82 0.04 -5.60 -17.61
C VAL A 82 -1.02 -4.52 -17.78
N TYR A 83 -2.26 -4.81 -17.40
CA TYR A 83 -3.37 -3.86 -17.45
C TYR A 83 -3.59 -3.25 -16.08
N LEU A 84 -3.75 -1.93 -16.05
CA LEU A 84 -3.80 -1.12 -14.84
C LEU A 84 -4.36 0.26 -15.17
N THR A 85 -4.83 0.99 -14.17
CA THR A 85 -5.25 2.39 -14.40
C THR A 85 -4.04 3.26 -14.75
N ARG A 86 -4.27 4.38 -15.44
CA ARG A 86 -3.20 5.32 -15.83
C ARG A 86 -2.41 5.83 -14.62
N ALA A 87 -3.09 6.24 -13.55
CA ALA A 87 -2.43 6.68 -12.33
C ALA A 87 -1.63 5.56 -11.65
N THR A 88 -2.15 4.33 -11.65
CA THR A 88 -1.41 3.16 -11.15
C THR A 88 -0.19 2.86 -12.00
N ALA A 89 -0.21 3.08 -13.31
CA ALA A 89 0.96 2.90 -14.18
C ALA A 89 2.11 3.82 -13.78
N ASP A 90 1.84 5.12 -13.66
CA ASP A 90 2.82 6.15 -13.30
C ASP A 90 3.39 5.92 -11.90
N LEU A 91 2.54 5.57 -10.92
CA LEU A 91 2.99 5.24 -9.57
C LEU A 91 3.79 3.94 -9.53
N THR A 92 3.38 2.92 -10.26
CA THR A 92 4.05 1.61 -10.26
C THR A 92 5.45 1.70 -10.85
N GLU A 93 5.62 2.41 -11.98
CA GLU A 93 6.96 2.66 -12.54
C GLU A 93 7.87 3.31 -11.49
N LEU A 94 7.39 4.38 -10.86
CA LEU A 94 8.13 5.11 -9.85
C LEU A 94 8.52 4.23 -8.65
N MET A 95 7.57 3.44 -8.15
CA MET A 95 7.76 2.55 -7.01
C MET A 95 8.76 1.43 -7.30
N LEU A 96 8.65 0.81 -8.48
CA LEU A 96 9.52 -0.28 -8.90
C LEU A 96 10.95 0.19 -9.16
N GLU A 97 11.13 1.38 -9.73
CA GLU A 97 12.46 1.99 -9.88
C GLU A 97 13.14 2.24 -8.53
N ASP A 98 12.40 2.77 -7.55
CA ASP A 98 12.93 3.04 -6.22
C ASP A 98 13.30 1.73 -5.51
N SER A 99 12.39 0.74 -5.54
CA SER A 99 12.64 -0.61 -5.03
C SER A 99 13.90 -1.24 -5.64
N ALA A 100 14.09 -1.15 -6.96
CA ALA A 100 15.28 -1.66 -7.62
C ALA A 100 16.56 -0.98 -7.10
N ARG A 101 16.56 0.35 -6.95
CA ARG A 101 17.72 1.11 -6.43
C ARG A 101 18.04 0.73 -4.98
N VAL A 102 17.02 0.59 -4.13
CA VAL A 102 17.17 0.16 -2.74
C VAL A 102 17.76 -1.25 -2.68
N GLN A 103 17.20 -2.20 -3.41
CA GLN A 103 17.70 -3.58 -3.45
C GLN A 103 19.16 -3.67 -3.94
N MET A 104 19.51 -2.92 -4.99
CA MET A 104 20.87 -2.87 -5.51
C MET A 104 21.86 -2.28 -4.50
N SER A 105 21.47 -1.19 -3.82
CA SER A 105 22.27 -0.57 -2.75
C SER A 105 22.49 -1.53 -1.59
N ASP A 106 21.43 -2.20 -1.12
CA ASP A 106 21.49 -3.15 -0.02
C ASP A 106 22.36 -4.35 -0.35
N CYS A 107 22.24 -4.91 -1.56
CA CYS A 107 23.10 -5.99 -2.01
C CYS A 107 24.57 -5.55 -2.09
N GLY A 108 24.83 -4.34 -2.61
CA GLY A 108 26.17 -3.75 -2.64
C GLY A 108 26.79 -3.60 -1.25
N TYR A 109 26.01 -3.15 -0.27
CA TYR A 109 26.45 -3.02 1.12
C TYR A 109 26.76 -4.38 1.76
N VAL A 110 25.84 -5.34 1.65
CA VAL A 110 26.01 -6.69 2.20
C VAL A 110 27.21 -7.40 1.57
N ASN A 111 27.37 -7.32 0.24
CA ASN A 111 28.49 -7.96 -0.46
C ASN A 111 29.84 -7.38 -0.03
N LYS A 112 29.94 -6.07 0.23
CA LYS A 112 31.18 -5.48 0.78
C LYS A 112 31.52 -6.03 2.17
N GLN A 113 30.52 -6.37 2.99
CA GLN A 113 30.75 -6.97 4.31
C GLN A 113 31.06 -8.46 4.23
N GLU A 114 30.35 -9.22 3.38
CA GLU A 114 30.50 -10.67 3.28
C GLU A 114 31.70 -11.10 2.41
N GLN A 115 32.18 -10.26 1.49
CA GLN A 115 33.48 -10.45 0.82
C GLN A 115 34.63 -10.54 1.83
N ARG A 116 34.54 -9.81 2.94
CA ARG A 116 35.52 -9.90 4.04
C ARG A 116 35.45 -11.22 4.80
N LYS A 117 34.37 -12.00 4.61
CA LYS A 117 34.10 -13.29 5.26
C LYS A 117 34.12 -14.48 4.28
N GLY A 118 34.50 -14.26 3.01
CA GLY A 118 34.60 -15.32 2.00
C GLY A 118 33.27 -15.97 1.58
N LYS A 119 32.12 -15.29 1.76
CA LYS A 119 30.80 -15.85 1.40
C LYS A 119 30.30 -15.39 0.04
N THR A 120 29.34 -16.14 -0.52
CA THR A 120 28.69 -15.88 -1.81
C THR A 120 27.96 -14.53 -1.82
N CYS A 121 28.13 -13.77 -2.90
CA CYS A 121 27.47 -12.48 -3.09
C CYS A 121 25.94 -12.64 -3.20
N VAL A 122 25.21 -11.82 -2.44
CA VAL A 122 23.76 -11.63 -2.56
C VAL A 122 23.46 -10.80 -3.80
N GLN A 123 22.46 -11.20 -4.58
CA GLN A 123 22.02 -10.48 -5.77
C GLN A 123 20.63 -9.85 -5.54
N PRO A 124 20.34 -8.66 -6.08
CA PRO A 124 19.00 -8.09 -6.02
C PRO A 124 18.03 -8.97 -6.82
N LEU A 125 16.74 -8.93 -6.46
CA LEU A 125 15.72 -9.71 -7.18
C LEU A 125 15.65 -9.25 -8.64
N TYR A 126 15.71 -7.93 -8.84
CA TYR A 126 15.71 -7.25 -10.13
C TYR A 126 16.50 -5.94 -10.05
N ASN A 127 16.83 -5.37 -11.20
CA ASN A 127 17.48 -4.07 -11.33
C ASN A 127 16.60 -3.05 -12.08
N THR A 128 17.06 -1.82 -12.25
CA THR A 128 16.30 -0.76 -12.94
C THR A 128 16.03 -1.06 -14.42
N GLU A 129 16.89 -1.86 -15.07
CA GLU A 129 16.69 -2.24 -16.47
C GLU A 129 15.54 -3.25 -16.63
N ASP A 130 15.40 -4.16 -15.67
CA ASP A 130 14.24 -5.08 -15.62
C ASP A 130 12.93 -4.29 -15.49
N VAL A 131 12.92 -3.21 -14.68
CA VAL A 131 11.76 -2.30 -14.54
C VAL A 131 11.45 -1.60 -15.86
N ARG A 132 12.44 -1.00 -16.54
CA ARG A 132 12.21 -0.33 -17.83
C ARG A 132 11.64 -1.26 -18.89
N LYS A 133 12.07 -2.52 -18.93
CA LYS A 133 11.52 -3.52 -19.86
C LYS A 133 10.08 -3.88 -19.53
N LEU A 134 9.76 -3.99 -18.24
CA LEU A 134 8.40 -4.25 -17.76
C LEU A 134 7.45 -3.10 -18.12
N VAL A 135 7.84 -1.84 -17.88
CA VAL A 135 6.97 -0.66 -18.09
C VAL A 135 6.48 -0.55 -19.53
N ARG A 136 7.27 -1.00 -20.52
CA ARG A 136 6.85 -1.07 -21.94
C ARG A 136 5.67 -2.02 -22.19
N ARG A 137 5.30 -2.83 -21.21
CA ARG A 137 4.16 -3.77 -21.26
C ARG A 137 2.92 -3.24 -20.56
N PHE A 138 2.99 -2.06 -19.94
CA PHE A 138 1.87 -1.43 -19.26
C PHE A 138 0.84 -0.96 -20.28
N GLU A 139 -0.42 -1.28 -20.02
CA GLU A 139 -1.59 -0.86 -20.79
C GLU A 139 -2.51 -0.07 -19.85
N GLY A 140 -2.31 1.25 -19.83
CA GLY A 140 -3.02 2.18 -18.95
C GLY A 140 -4.46 2.43 -19.39
N THR A 141 -5.43 2.12 -18.53
CA THR A 141 -6.87 2.26 -18.79
C THR A 141 -7.53 3.34 -17.93
N ARG A 142 -8.73 3.79 -18.33
CA ARG A 142 -9.62 4.57 -17.44
C ARG A 142 -10.50 3.63 -16.62
N TYR A 143 -11.06 4.14 -15.54
CA TYR A 143 -12.13 3.46 -14.81
C TYR A 143 -13.35 3.25 -15.72
N GLY A 144 -14.05 2.14 -15.53
CA GLY A 144 -15.26 1.78 -16.28
C GLY A 144 -15.04 1.23 -17.70
N ASP A 145 -13.88 1.46 -18.31
CA ASP A 145 -13.56 0.95 -19.65
C ASP A 145 -13.64 -0.59 -19.68
N ILE A 146 -14.32 -1.14 -20.69
CA ILE A 146 -14.41 -2.59 -20.93
C ILE A 146 -13.31 -2.99 -21.91
N LEU A 147 -12.30 -3.69 -21.41
CA LEU A 147 -11.15 -4.14 -22.20
C LEU A 147 -11.32 -5.60 -22.60
N LYS A 148 -11.21 -5.90 -23.90
CA LYS A 148 -11.15 -7.28 -24.39
C LYS A 148 -9.70 -7.76 -24.41
N ILE A 149 -9.33 -8.58 -23.43
CA ILE A 149 -7.94 -9.08 -23.25
C ILE A 149 -7.72 -10.47 -23.90
N ALA A 150 -8.81 -11.17 -24.22
CA ALA A 150 -8.82 -12.39 -25.03
C ALA A 150 -10.20 -12.57 -25.70
N PRO A 151 -10.38 -13.48 -26.68
CA PRO A 151 -11.65 -13.64 -27.41
C PRO A 151 -12.90 -13.80 -26.53
N ARG A 152 -12.76 -14.39 -25.34
CA ARG A 152 -13.85 -14.68 -24.39
C ARG A 152 -13.67 -14.03 -23.02
N VAL A 153 -12.64 -13.19 -22.87
CA VAL A 153 -12.28 -12.59 -21.58
C VAL A 153 -12.30 -11.08 -21.73
N THR A 154 -13.12 -10.42 -20.93
CA THR A 154 -13.12 -8.96 -20.79
C THR A 154 -12.81 -8.57 -19.36
N THR A 155 -12.17 -7.43 -19.16
CA THR A 155 -11.91 -6.87 -17.84
C THR A 155 -12.31 -5.40 -17.76
N SER A 156 -12.70 -4.94 -16.57
CA SER A 156 -12.88 -3.52 -16.27
C SER A 156 -12.39 -3.18 -14.86
N PHE A 157 -12.01 -1.92 -14.66
CA PHE A 157 -11.43 -1.39 -13.43
C PHE A 157 -12.42 -0.38 -12.83
N HIS A 158 -12.69 -0.51 -11.53
CA HIS A 158 -13.66 0.29 -10.77
C HIS A 158 -12.93 0.93 -9.60
N ASP A 159 -13.21 2.19 -9.29
CA ASP A 159 -12.40 2.93 -8.30
C ASP A 159 -12.48 2.27 -6.91
N ALA A 160 -11.34 1.88 -6.35
CA ALA A 160 -11.27 1.27 -5.03
C ALA A 160 -11.07 2.32 -3.92
N GLY A 161 -10.77 3.58 -4.23
CA GLY A 161 -10.58 4.66 -3.25
C GLY A 161 -9.44 4.46 -2.24
N HIS A 162 -8.53 3.50 -2.47
CA HIS A 162 -7.47 3.12 -1.53
C HIS A 162 -6.21 3.99 -1.66
N ILE A 163 -5.67 4.09 -2.87
CA ILE A 163 -4.63 5.05 -3.26
C ILE A 163 -4.95 5.61 -4.65
N LEU A 164 -4.24 6.65 -5.07
CA LEU A 164 -4.40 7.24 -6.40
C LEU A 164 -4.31 6.16 -7.50
N GLY A 165 -5.40 5.97 -8.26
CA GLY A 165 -5.46 4.96 -9.32
C GLY A 165 -5.84 3.56 -8.87
N SER A 166 -6.03 3.28 -7.58
CA SER A 166 -6.39 1.96 -7.08
C SER A 166 -7.73 1.48 -7.66
N ALA A 167 -7.84 0.19 -7.93
CA ALA A 167 -9.02 -0.35 -8.59
C ALA A 167 -9.40 -1.76 -8.12
N ALA A 168 -10.71 -1.97 -7.97
CA ALA A 168 -11.31 -3.28 -8.03
C ALA A 168 -11.42 -3.73 -9.49
N ILE A 169 -11.08 -4.98 -9.77
CA ILE A 169 -10.93 -5.54 -11.12
C ILE A 169 -11.99 -6.59 -11.34
N ARG A 170 -12.87 -6.36 -12.32
CA ARG A 170 -13.89 -7.32 -12.73
C ARG A 170 -13.43 -8.06 -13.98
N VAL A 171 -13.27 -9.37 -13.89
CA VAL A 171 -13.03 -10.27 -15.02
C VAL A 171 -14.31 -10.98 -15.40
N LYS A 172 -14.67 -10.94 -16.68
CA LYS A 172 -15.81 -11.65 -17.24
C LYS A 172 -15.33 -12.67 -18.26
N TYR A 173 -15.73 -13.92 -18.08
CA TYR A 173 -15.52 -15.00 -19.03
C TYR A 173 -16.87 -15.48 -19.59
N THR A 174 -16.99 -15.50 -20.92
CA THR A 174 -18.22 -15.95 -21.59
C THR A 174 -17.93 -17.13 -22.53
N ALA A 175 -18.60 -18.26 -22.31
CA ALA A 175 -18.49 -19.45 -23.15
C ALA A 175 -19.83 -20.17 -23.29
N ARG A 176 -20.16 -20.56 -24.53
CA ARG A 176 -21.38 -21.33 -24.86
C ARG A 176 -22.68 -20.69 -24.31
N GLY A 177 -22.77 -19.35 -24.37
CA GLY A 177 -23.91 -18.59 -23.85
C GLY A 177 -23.89 -18.31 -22.34
N ASN A 178 -23.06 -19.02 -21.57
CA ASN A 178 -22.91 -18.79 -20.14
C ASN A 178 -21.82 -17.77 -19.85
N THR A 179 -22.07 -16.91 -18.88
CA THR A 179 -21.12 -15.91 -18.39
C THR A 179 -20.83 -16.16 -16.93
N THR A 180 -19.56 -16.12 -16.56
CA THR A 180 -19.13 -16.11 -15.17
C THR A 180 -18.24 -14.91 -14.93
N THR A 181 -18.40 -14.28 -13.78
CA THR A 181 -17.77 -13.01 -13.40
C THR A 181 -17.08 -13.12 -12.06
N VAL A 182 -15.81 -12.71 -12.04
CA VAL A 182 -14.97 -12.64 -10.85
C VAL A 182 -14.66 -11.17 -10.59
N LEU A 183 -14.94 -10.69 -9.38
CA LEU A 183 -14.53 -9.37 -8.92
C LEU A 183 -13.41 -9.53 -7.90
N PHE A 184 -12.25 -8.92 -8.17
CA PHE A 184 -11.14 -8.84 -7.25
C PHE A 184 -11.05 -7.43 -6.69
N SER A 185 -11.14 -7.27 -5.37
CA SER A 185 -11.18 -5.93 -4.77
C SER A 185 -9.86 -5.17 -4.85
N GLY A 186 -8.73 -5.87 -4.91
CA GLY A 186 -7.47 -5.27 -4.47
C GLY A 186 -7.59 -4.84 -3.02
N ASP A 187 -6.91 -3.75 -2.65
CA ASP A 187 -7.16 -3.06 -1.39
C ASP A 187 -8.31 -2.07 -1.55
N LEU A 188 -9.25 -2.09 -0.62
CA LEU A 188 -10.39 -1.18 -0.60
C LEU A 188 -10.13 0.01 0.31
N GLY A 189 -10.45 1.18 -0.21
CA GLY A 189 -10.41 2.44 0.49
C GLY A 189 -11.55 2.61 1.48
N ARG A 190 -11.50 3.74 2.19
CA ARG A 190 -12.58 4.21 3.05
C ARG A 190 -13.26 5.40 2.40
N SER A 191 -14.54 5.58 2.68
CA SER A 191 -15.24 6.80 2.28
C SER A 191 -14.78 8.02 3.08
N HIS A 192 -14.88 9.18 2.44
CA HIS A 192 -14.56 10.51 2.97
C HIS A 192 -13.11 10.63 3.43
N MET A 193 -12.21 10.02 2.65
CA MET A 193 -10.78 10.23 2.74
C MET A 193 -10.41 11.51 1.98
N PRO A 194 -9.43 12.28 2.45
CA PRO A 194 -9.01 13.48 1.73
C PRO A 194 -8.39 13.10 0.39
N ILE A 195 -8.54 13.98 -0.61
CA ILE A 195 -7.97 13.88 -1.96
C ILE A 195 -8.77 12.99 -2.88
N LEU A 196 -8.93 11.71 -2.53
CA LEU A 196 -9.45 10.68 -3.43
C LEU A 196 -10.97 10.58 -3.37
N ARG A 197 -11.58 10.17 -4.49
CA ARG A 197 -12.99 9.79 -4.51
C ARG A 197 -13.26 8.65 -3.56
N ASP A 198 -14.50 8.60 -3.06
CA ASP A 198 -14.99 7.45 -2.33
C ASP A 198 -14.96 6.20 -3.23
N PRO A 199 -14.72 5.01 -2.66
CA PRO A 199 -14.77 3.76 -3.42
C PRO A 199 -16.09 3.61 -4.17
N GLU A 200 -16.04 3.20 -5.44
CA GLU A 200 -17.24 2.92 -6.24
C GLU A 200 -17.99 1.70 -5.69
N ALA A 201 -19.32 1.73 -5.81
CA ALA A 201 -20.13 0.56 -5.50
C ALA A 201 -19.71 -0.63 -6.40
N PRO A 202 -19.58 -1.85 -5.85
CA PRO A 202 -19.10 -2.98 -6.63
C PRO A 202 -20.04 -3.33 -7.77
N PRO A 203 -19.52 -3.65 -8.97
CA PRO A 203 -20.35 -4.21 -10.03
C PRO A 203 -20.84 -5.62 -9.66
N PRO A 204 -21.97 -6.09 -10.23
CA PRO A 204 -22.45 -7.45 -10.00
C PRO A 204 -21.42 -8.52 -10.38
N CYS A 205 -21.25 -9.52 -9.52
CA CYS A 205 -20.32 -10.63 -9.75
C CYS A 205 -20.84 -11.97 -9.19
N ASP A 206 -20.35 -13.08 -9.75
CA ASP A 206 -20.68 -14.43 -9.27
C ASP A 206 -19.73 -14.86 -8.15
N VAL A 207 -18.47 -14.41 -8.21
CA VAL A 207 -17.40 -14.68 -7.26
C VAL A 207 -16.70 -13.39 -6.88
N LEU A 208 -16.61 -13.10 -5.58
CA LEU A 208 -15.86 -11.98 -5.03
C LEU A 208 -14.58 -12.49 -4.36
N ILE A 209 -13.43 -11.91 -4.72
CA ILE A 209 -12.16 -12.03 -4.00
C ILE A 209 -11.95 -10.71 -3.26
N LEU A 210 -12.02 -10.73 -1.93
CA LEU A 210 -12.06 -9.54 -1.08
C LEU A 210 -10.85 -9.49 -0.14
N GLU A 211 -10.24 -8.32 0.03
CA GLU A 211 -9.24 -8.10 1.07
C GLU A 211 -9.82 -8.25 2.48
N SER A 212 -8.96 -8.47 3.48
CA SER A 212 -9.40 -8.70 4.85
C SER A 212 -8.46 -8.08 5.89
N THR A 213 -7.75 -7.01 5.52
CA THR A 213 -6.71 -6.39 6.35
C THR A 213 -7.23 -6.01 7.73
N TYR A 214 -8.44 -5.43 7.79
CA TYR A 214 -9.12 -5.02 9.02
C TYR A 214 -10.42 -5.81 9.28
N GLY A 215 -10.48 -7.07 8.84
CA GLY A 215 -11.67 -7.92 9.00
C GLY A 215 -12.11 -8.21 10.45
N ASP A 216 -11.26 -7.94 11.44
CA ASP A 216 -11.54 -8.11 12.88
C ASP A 216 -11.83 -6.81 13.64
N ARG A 217 -11.75 -5.64 13.01
CA ARG A 217 -11.74 -4.34 13.69
C ARG A 217 -12.60 -3.30 13.00
N LEU A 218 -12.96 -2.27 13.77
CA LEU A 218 -13.57 -1.05 13.29
C LEU A 218 -12.57 0.08 13.44
N HIS A 219 -12.65 1.06 12.55
CA HIS A 219 -11.93 2.31 12.73
C HIS A 219 -12.51 3.09 13.91
N GLU A 220 -11.66 3.87 14.57
CA GLU A 220 -12.13 4.82 15.59
C GLU A 220 -13.08 5.83 14.91
N ALA A 221 -14.32 5.90 15.41
CA ALA A 221 -15.41 6.59 14.73
C ALA A 221 -15.36 8.12 14.81
N ASP A 222 -14.53 8.69 15.70
CA ASP A 222 -14.60 10.10 16.03
C ASP A 222 -13.48 10.93 15.37
N ARG A 223 -13.80 11.54 14.23
CA ARG A 223 -12.90 12.48 13.53
C ARG A 223 -12.54 13.69 14.40
N ALA A 224 -13.41 14.11 15.31
CA ALA A 224 -13.14 15.25 16.20
C ALA A 224 -12.06 14.88 17.23
N ILE A 225 -12.10 13.66 17.78
CA ILE A 225 -11.04 13.14 18.65
C ILE A 225 -9.70 13.10 17.92
N MET A 226 -9.66 12.61 16.68
CA MET A 226 -8.41 12.60 15.90
C MET A 226 -7.90 14.00 15.59
N LYS A 227 -8.78 14.94 15.21
CA LYS A 227 -8.40 16.34 15.02
C LYS A 227 -7.84 16.94 16.32
N GLN A 228 -8.43 16.63 17.47
CA GLN A 228 -7.96 17.09 18.77
C GLN A 228 -6.59 16.48 19.14
N GLN A 229 -6.42 15.17 18.99
CA GLN A 229 -5.14 14.50 19.24
C GLN A 229 -4.01 15.06 18.35
N ALA A 230 -4.29 15.33 17.07
CA ALA A 230 -3.33 15.95 16.18
C ALA A 230 -2.95 17.36 16.66
N LEU A 231 -3.93 18.15 17.11
CA LEU A 231 -3.69 19.47 17.69
C LEU A 231 -2.84 19.40 18.97
N ASP A 232 -3.17 18.49 19.88
CA ASP A 232 -2.44 18.30 21.14
C ASP A 232 -0.97 17.95 20.91
N LEU A 233 -0.69 17.09 19.93
CA LEU A 233 0.68 16.74 19.55
C LEU A 233 1.47 17.93 19.01
N LEU A 234 0.82 18.76 18.21
CA LEU A 234 1.45 19.94 17.62
C LEU A 234 1.70 21.02 18.67
N ILE A 235 0.76 21.20 19.61
CA ILE A 235 0.95 22.05 20.79
C ILE A 235 2.12 21.54 21.64
N HIS A 236 2.17 20.23 21.91
CA HIS A 236 3.27 19.60 22.64
C HIS A 236 4.62 19.88 21.98
N ALA A 237 4.70 19.69 20.65
CA ALA A 237 5.92 19.97 19.90
C ALA A 237 6.35 21.43 20.01
N LYS A 238 5.40 22.38 19.92
CA LYS A 238 5.68 23.81 20.05
C LYS A 238 6.18 24.17 21.46
N THR A 239 5.53 23.66 22.49
CA THR A 239 5.85 23.93 23.91
C THR A 239 7.22 23.37 24.30
N HIS A 240 7.51 22.12 23.92
CA HIS A 240 8.72 21.41 24.33
C HIS A 240 9.86 21.49 23.29
N LYS A 241 9.65 22.22 22.19
CA LYS A 241 10.57 22.28 21.04
C LYS A 241 10.93 20.90 20.49
N SER A 242 9.93 20.01 20.48
CA SER A 242 10.09 18.61 20.11
C SER A 242 10.04 18.37 18.62
N LYS A 243 10.62 17.26 18.18
CA LYS A 243 10.40 16.69 16.85
C LYS A 243 9.25 15.71 16.90
N ILE A 244 8.36 15.80 15.92
CA ILE A 244 7.37 14.77 15.63
C ILE A 244 7.87 13.97 14.42
N ILE A 245 8.21 12.70 14.63
CA ILE A 245 8.62 11.80 13.55
C ILE A 245 7.40 10.98 13.12
N VAL A 246 7.06 11.04 11.83
CA VAL A 246 5.93 10.32 11.25
C VAL A 246 6.44 9.34 10.19
N PRO A 247 6.64 8.05 10.54
CA PRO A 247 6.84 7.00 9.56
C PRO A 247 5.60 6.88 8.68
N ALA A 248 5.76 7.15 7.37
CA ALA A 248 4.67 7.08 6.41
C ALA A 248 5.11 6.44 5.10
N PHE A 249 4.18 5.76 4.42
CA PHE A 249 4.40 5.34 3.04
C PHE A 249 4.49 6.57 2.13
N ALA A 250 5.38 6.47 1.15
CA ALA A 250 5.67 7.58 0.24
C ALA A 250 4.51 7.92 -0.70
N VAL A 251 3.62 6.95 -0.94
CA VAL A 251 2.41 7.06 -1.76
C VAL A 251 1.19 6.91 -0.85
N GLY A 252 0.17 7.77 -1.03
CA GLY A 252 -1.05 7.80 -0.22
C GLY A 252 -0.85 8.55 1.10
N ARG A 253 -0.32 7.87 2.12
CA ARG A 253 -0.32 8.37 3.51
C ARG A 253 0.37 9.71 3.71
N THR A 254 1.50 9.94 3.04
CA THR A 254 2.22 11.22 3.12
C THR A 254 1.37 12.37 2.58
N GLN A 255 0.72 12.18 1.44
CA GLN A 255 -0.11 13.19 0.77
C GLN A 255 -1.36 13.53 1.60
N GLU A 256 -2.02 12.51 2.16
CA GLU A 256 -3.18 12.72 3.02
C GLU A 256 -2.83 13.50 4.30
N LEU A 257 -1.72 13.17 4.95
CA LEU A 257 -1.26 13.89 6.16
C LEU A 257 -1.00 15.36 5.86
N VAL A 258 -0.37 15.66 4.72
CA VAL A 258 -0.15 17.03 4.27
C VAL A 258 -1.47 17.78 4.14
N MET A 259 -2.48 17.17 3.50
CA MET A 259 -3.79 17.81 3.33
C MET A 259 -4.50 18.06 4.66
N ARG A 260 -4.50 17.09 5.57
CA ARG A 260 -5.11 17.25 6.90
C ARG A 260 -4.45 18.35 7.73
N ILE A 261 -3.12 18.47 7.65
CA ILE A 261 -2.42 19.56 8.34
C ILE A 261 -2.76 20.90 7.70
N LYS A 262 -2.83 20.99 6.37
CA LYS A 262 -3.27 22.22 5.68
C LYS A 262 -4.67 22.64 6.07
N GLU A 263 -5.60 21.69 6.19
CA GLU A 263 -6.97 21.94 6.67
C GLU A 263 -6.96 22.58 8.06
N LEU A 264 -6.22 22.01 9.03
CA LEU A 264 -6.11 22.56 10.39
C LEU A 264 -5.49 23.96 10.43
N VAL A 265 -4.49 24.24 9.58
CA VAL A 265 -3.91 25.59 9.45
C VAL A 265 -4.91 26.56 8.81
N GLY A 266 -5.64 26.12 7.79
CA GLY A 266 -6.65 26.92 7.09
C GLY A 266 -7.84 27.29 7.97
N GLU A 267 -8.26 26.38 8.87
CA GLU A 267 -9.29 26.61 9.90
C GLU A 267 -8.82 27.61 10.99
N GLY A 268 -7.56 28.05 10.99
CA GLY A 268 -6.98 28.93 12.02
C GLY A 268 -6.75 28.23 13.37
N ARG A 269 -6.88 26.90 13.42
CA ARG A 269 -6.73 26.11 14.64
C ARG A 269 -5.28 25.78 14.96
N LEU A 270 -4.38 25.97 14.00
CA LEU A 270 -2.99 25.61 14.09
C LEU A 270 -2.11 26.71 13.50
N ASP A 271 -1.19 27.24 14.31
CA ASP A 271 -0.07 28.02 13.78
C ASP A 271 0.84 27.10 12.96
N PRO A 272 1.22 27.49 11.73
CA PRO A 272 2.04 26.65 10.87
C PRO A 272 3.40 26.38 11.51
N ILE A 273 3.69 25.10 11.77
CA ILE A 273 5.04 24.63 12.12
C ILE A 273 5.73 24.02 10.90
N PRO A 274 7.08 24.03 10.83
CA PRO A 274 7.79 23.42 9.71
C PRO A 274 7.50 21.92 9.58
N ILE A 275 7.09 21.51 8.38
CA ILE A 275 6.84 20.11 7.99
C ILE A 275 7.87 19.74 6.92
N TYR A 276 8.70 18.76 7.22
CA TYR A 276 9.71 18.23 6.32
C TYR A 276 9.26 16.87 5.78
N ILE A 277 9.10 16.77 4.46
CA ILE A 277 8.85 15.52 3.77
C ILE A 277 10.20 14.99 3.30
N ASP A 278 10.83 14.16 4.12
CA ASP A 278 12.15 13.60 3.88
C ASP A 278 12.05 12.22 3.22
N SER A 279 11.59 12.25 1.98
CA SER A 279 11.47 11.08 1.11
C SER A 279 11.50 11.52 -0.35
N PRO A 280 12.60 11.29 -1.10
CA PRO A 280 12.67 11.58 -2.53
C PRO A 280 11.57 10.87 -3.33
N LEU A 281 11.20 9.66 -2.90
CA LEU A 281 10.09 8.93 -3.48
C LEU A 281 8.76 9.64 -3.24
N ALA A 282 8.52 10.17 -2.03
CA ALA A 282 7.27 10.89 -1.74
C ALA A 282 7.16 12.18 -2.55
N SER A 283 8.26 12.92 -2.72
CA SER A 283 8.29 14.10 -3.60
C SER A 283 7.90 13.76 -5.04
N ARG A 284 8.46 12.68 -5.60
CA ARG A 284 8.12 12.21 -6.95
C ARG A 284 6.69 11.68 -7.04
N ALA A 285 6.21 10.99 -6.00
CA ALA A 285 4.84 10.51 -5.94
C ALA A 285 3.83 11.66 -5.91
N THR A 286 4.11 12.71 -5.15
CA THR A 286 3.29 13.93 -5.15
C THR A 286 3.18 14.58 -6.54
N GLU A 287 4.24 14.49 -7.36
CA GLU A 287 4.16 14.95 -8.76
C GLU A 287 3.25 14.07 -9.63
N VAL A 288 3.15 12.77 -9.33
CA VAL A 288 2.16 11.90 -9.98
C VAL A 288 0.74 12.32 -9.60
N PHE A 289 0.47 12.61 -8.32
CA PHE A 289 -0.83 13.14 -7.90
C PHE A 289 -1.22 14.37 -8.74
N ARG A 290 -0.32 15.35 -8.87
CA ARG A 290 -0.58 16.57 -9.69
C ARG A 290 -0.96 16.28 -11.15
N ARG A 291 -0.52 15.16 -11.72
CA ARG A 291 -0.80 14.76 -13.10
C ARG A 291 -2.12 13.99 -13.26
N HIS A 292 -2.75 13.58 -12.17
CA HIS A 292 -3.98 12.78 -12.17
C HIS A 292 -5.14 13.40 -11.37
N PRO A 293 -5.57 14.64 -11.68
CA PRO A 293 -6.72 15.25 -11.01
C PRO A 293 -8.04 14.52 -11.27
N GLU A 294 -8.12 13.67 -12.31
CA GLU A 294 -9.29 12.83 -12.58
C GLU A 294 -9.60 11.81 -11.48
N CYS A 295 -8.65 11.54 -10.57
CA CYS A 295 -8.84 10.66 -9.41
C CYS A 295 -9.33 11.41 -8.17
N TYR A 296 -9.43 12.74 -8.21
CA TYR A 296 -9.77 13.53 -7.03
C TYR A 296 -11.27 13.56 -6.74
N ASP A 297 -11.59 13.70 -5.46
CA ASP A 297 -12.92 14.07 -4.99
C ASP A 297 -13.30 15.48 -5.47
N GLU A 298 -14.59 15.82 -5.39
CA GLU A 298 -15.08 17.13 -5.86
C GLU A 298 -14.50 18.30 -5.06
N GLU A 299 -14.33 18.16 -3.74
CA GLU A 299 -13.84 19.23 -2.87
C GLU A 299 -12.40 19.59 -3.22
N THR A 300 -11.53 18.59 -3.26
CA THR A 300 -10.14 18.66 -3.66
C THR A 300 -9.99 19.20 -5.07
N THR A 301 -10.85 18.77 -6.01
CA THR A 301 -10.86 19.31 -7.37
C THR A 301 -11.12 20.82 -7.37
N ARG A 302 -12.11 21.29 -6.62
CA ARG A 302 -12.43 22.73 -6.51
C ARG A 302 -11.28 23.51 -5.86
N THR A 303 -10.64 22.97 -4.82
CA THR A 303 -9.48 23.60 -4.19
C THR A 303 -8.29 23.68 -5.15
N PHE A 304 -8.01 22.61 -5.90
CA PHE A 304 -6.94 22.57 -6.89
C PHE A 304 -7.12 23.64 -7.97
N THR A 305 -8.35 23.81 -8.48
CA THR A 305 -8.63 24.82 -9.51
C THR A 305 -8.60 26.27 -9.00
N SER A 306 -8.86 26.48 -7.71
CA SER A 306 -9.01 27.84 -7.13
C SER A 306 -7.76 28.35 -6.40
N SER A 307 -6.97 27.48 -5.78
CA SER A 307 -5.97 27.84 -4.77
C SER A 307 -4.52 27.54 -5.18
N GLY A 308 -4.30 26.92 -6.34
CA GLY A 308 -2.99 26.48 -6.82
C GLY A 308 -2.60 25.08 -6.34
N ASP A 309 -1.32 24.84 -6.04
CA ASP A 309 -0.81 23.49 -5.74
C ASP A 309 -1.28 22.98 -4.36
N LEU A 310 -2.10 21.92 -4.38
CA LEU A 310 -2.63 21.23 -3.19
C LEU A 310 -1.54 20.81 -2.20
N PHE A 311 -0.35 20.47 -2.68
CA PHE A 311 0.73 19.94 -1.85
C PHE A 311 1.78 20.99 -1.48
N ALA A 312 1.62 22.24 -1.93
CA ALA A 312 2.51 23.33 -1.59
C ALA A 312 1.94 24.18 -0.45
N SER A 313 2.82 24.59 0.46
CA SER A 313 2.61 25.67 1.44
C SER A 313 3.96 26.16 1.93
N ARG A 314 4.03 27.39 2.45
CA ARG A 314 5.27 28.00 2.96
C ARG A 314 5.97 27.21 4.07
N TYR A 315 5.23 26.38 4.78
CA TYR A 315 5.69 25.56 5.90
C TYR A 315 5.89 24.08 5.52
N ILE A 316 5.71 23.71 4.25
CA ILE A 316 5.96 22.37 3.74
C ILE A 316 7.25 22.37 2.93
N HIS A 317 8.20 21.53 3.33
CA HIS A 317 9.53 21.47 2.75
C HIS A 317 9.82 20.05 2.28
N PHE A 318 9.92 19.85 0.97
CA PHE A 318 10.36 18.58 0.39
C PHE A 318 11.88 18.47 0.45
N VAL A 319 12.39 17.39 1.03
CA VAL A 319 13.83 17.16 1.22
C VAL A 319 14.30 16.01 0.34
N SER A 320 15.12 16.35 -0.65
CA SER A 320 15.65 15.38 -1.62
C SER A 320 17.12 15.03 -1.37
N SER A 321 17.94 15.96 -0.87
CA SER A 321 19.39 15.74 -0.69
C SER A 321 19.70 14.93 0.60
N PRO A 322 20.70 14.02 0.56
CA PRO A 322 21.20 13.35 1.77
C PRO A 322 21.78 14.33 2.81
N GLU A 323 22.38 15.43 2.37
CA GLU A 323 22.97 16.45 3.23
C GLU A 323 21.89 17.15 4.06
N ASP A 324 20.78 17.54 3.44
CA ASP A 324 19.67 18.18 4.13
C ASP A 324 18.96 17.20 5.06
N SER A 325 18.77 15.94 4.66
CA SER A 325 18.27 14.89 5.56
C SER A 325 19.15 14.74 6.82
N LYS A 326 20.48 14.75 6.67
CA LYS A 326 21.41 14.74 7.81
C LYS A 326 21.32 16.02 8.66
N ARG A 327 21.00 17.17 8.06
CA ARG A 327 20.77 18.41 8.81
C ARG A 327 19.52 18.32 9.68
N LEU A 328 18.43 17.74 9.15
CA LEU A 328 17.19 17.52 9.92
C LEU A 328 17.43 16.69 11.19
N ASN A 329 18.27 15.65 11.10
CA ASN A 329 18.61 14.81 12.26
C ASN A 329 19.20 15.62 13.43
N ARG A 330 19.94 16.70 13.14
CA ARG A 330 20.59 17.58 14.13
C ARG A 330 19.76 18.80 14.52
N MET A 331 18.64 19.04 13.83
CA MET A 331 17.78 20.18 14.07
C MET A 331 17.03 20.02 15.39
N LYS A 332 16.83 21.12 16.12
CA LYS A 332 15.92 21.19 17.27
C LYS A 332 14.53 21.59 16.78
N GLY A 333 13.48 21.08 17.42
CA GLY A 333 12.09 21.42 17.07
C GLY A 333 11.69 22.85 17.45
N PRO A 334 10.41 23.22 17.25
CA PRO A 334 9.32 22.35 16.78
C PRO A 334 9.38 22.07 15.28
N CYS A 335 9.24 20.79 14.89
CA CYS A 335 8.99 20.41 13.50
C CYS A 335 8.34 19.03 13.38
N VAL A 336 7.69 18.80 12.24
CA VAL A 336 7.21 17.48 11.81
C VAL A 336 8.15 16.95 10.73
N ILE A 337 8.60 15.70 10.86
CA ILE A 337 9.38 15.01 9.84
C ILE A 337 8.60 13.79 9.38
N ILE A 338 8.06 13.84 8.17
CA ILE A 338 7.40 12.72 7.51
C ILE A 338 8.43 12.01 6.64
N SER A 339 8.66 10.72 6.89
CA SER A 339 9.71 9.98 6.17
C SER A 339 9.32 8.51 5.96
N ALA A 340 9.76 7.96 4.83
CA ALA A 340 9.58 6.57 4.47
C ALA A 340 10.73 5.69 5.03
N SER A 341 10.52 4.40 5.29
CA SER A 341 9.28 3.61 5.06
C SER A 341 8.26 3.64 6.21
N GLY A 342 6.97 3.48 5.92
CA GLY A 342 5.88 3.52 6.91
C GLY A 342 5.93 2.48 8.04
N MET A 343 6.70 1.40 7.88
CA MET A 343 6.90 0.36 8.90
C MET A 343 8.30 0.35 9.54
N CYS A 344 9.12 1.36 9.24
CA CYS A 344 10.47 1.53 9.79
C CYS A 344 11.48 0.41 9.46
N GLU A 345 11.28 -0.32 8.36
CA GLU A 345 12.18 -1.41 7.94
C GLU A 345 13.43 -0.91 7.20
N GLY A 346 13.41 0.33 6.72
CA GLY A 346 14.54 0.95 6.04
C GLY A 346 14.29 2.41 5.68
N GLY A 347 15.23 2.98 4.93
CA GLY A 347 15.15 4.35 4.46
C GLY A 347 15.53 5.41 5.51
N ARG A 348 15.23 6.66 5.20
CA ARG A 348 15.65 7.83 6.00
C ARG A 348 14.97 7.88 7.37
N VAL A 349 13.77 7.31 7.51
CA VAL A 349 13.05 7.26 8.80
C VAL A 349 13.84 6.56 9.89
N VAL A 350 14.61 5.51 9.58
CA VAL A 350 15.40 4.77 10.57
C VAL A 350 16.52 5.65 11.13
N HIS A 351 17.08 6.54 10.31
CA HIS A 351 18.03 7.54 10.77
C HIS A 351 17.36 8.57 11.69
N HIS A 352 16.19 9.08 11.31
CA HIS A 352 15.44 10.01 12.17
C HIS A 352 15.10 9.40 13.53
N LEU A 353 14.66 8.14 13.54
CA LEU A 353 14.40 7.40 14.78
C LEU A 353 15.66 7.30 15.65
N LYS A 354 16.80 6.92 15.07
CA LYS A 354 18.09 6.86 15.79
C LYS A 354 18.42 8.18 16.51
N HIS A 355 18.06 9.32 15.92
CA HIS A 355 18.36 10.66 16.44
C HIS A 355 17.24 11.29 17.28
N ALA A 356 16.08 10.66 17.40
CA ALA A 356 14.92 11.22 18.10
C ALA A 356 14.41 10.34 19.24
N ILE A 357 14.54 9.01 19.14
CA ILE A 357 13.84 8.05 20.01
C ILE A 357 14.28 8.06 21.49
N GLN A 358 15.50 8.52 21.79
CA GLN A 358 16.05 8.56 23.14
C GLN A 358 15.75 9.86 23.90
N ASP A 359 15.04 10.80 23.28
CA ASP A 359 14.67 12.06 23.88
C ASP A 359 13.16 12.05 24.16
N GLU A 360 12.81 12.21 25.43
CA GLU A 360 11.44 12.11 25.96
C GLU A 360 10.52 13.23 25.48
N ALA A 361 11.09 14.36 25.05
CA ALA A 361 10.29 15.43 24.47
C ALA A 361 9.72 15.02 23.10
N ASN A 362 10.43 14.17 22.35
CA ASN A 362 10.05 13.79 21.00
C ASN A 362 8.88 12.81 20.96
N VAL A 363 8.15 12.85 19.85
CA VAL A 363 7.01 11.98 19.60
C VAL A 363 7.21 11.23 18.30
N ILE A 364 6.90 9.94 18.30
CA ILE A 364 6.85 9.09 17.10
C ILE A 364 5.39 8.71 16.86
N VAL A 365 4.88 9.07 15.69
CA VAL A 365 3.46 8.94 15.35
C VAL A 365 3.28 7.91 14.24
N PHE A 366 2.60 6.81 14.55
CA PHE A 366 2.24 5.78 13.58
C PHE A 366 0.82 6.00 13.06
N VAL A 367 0.67 5.97 11.73
CA VAL A 367 -0.55 6.40 11.01
C VAL A 367 -1.10 5.30 10.08
N GLY A 368 -0.65 4.06 10.24
CA GLY A 368 -1.04 2.94 9.40
C GLY A 368 -0.63 1.59 10.00
N PHE A 369 -1.09 0.52 9.36
CA PHE A 369 -0.82 -0.85 9.80
C PHE A 369 0.68 -1.14 9.93
N GLN A 370 1.05 -1.92 10.94
CA GLN A 370 2.42 -2.37 11.19
C GLN A 370 2.45 -3.89 11.15
N ALA A 371 3.09 -4.44 10.11
CA ALA A 371 3.20 -5.88 9.93
C ALA A 371 4.06 -6.52 11.02
N GLU A 372 3.80 -7.80 11.30
CA GLU A 372 4.53 -8.57 12.30
C GLU A 372 6.06 -8.52 12.07
N HIS A 373 6.81 -8.51 13.16
CA HIS A 373 8.28 -8.48 13.20
C HIS A 373 8.98 -7.20 12.74
N THR A 374 8.25 -6.21 12.23
CA THR A 374 8.82 -4.91 11.84
C THR A 374 9.29 -4.08 13.04
N LEU A 375 10.22 -3.14 12.82
CA LEU A 375 10.62 -2.17 13.85
C LEU A 375 9.43 -1.31 14.29
N GLY A 376 8.59 -0.89 13.34
CA GLY A 376 7.38 -0.12 13.64
C GLY A 376 6.41 -0.89 14.52
N ARG A 377 6.24 -2.21 14.29
CA ARG A 377 5.41 -3.07 15.14
C ARG A 377 5.91 -3.13 16.58
N LYS A 378 7.21 -3.32 16.80
CA LYS A 378 7.81 -3.36 18.15
C LYS A 378 7.57 -2.05 18.92
N LEU A 379 7.67 -0.92 18.23
CA LEU A 379 7.40 0.40 18.82
C LEU A 379 5.93 0.56 19.21
N VAL A 380 5.01 0.14 18.32
CA VAL A 380 3.56 0.18 18.57
C VAL A 380 3.14 -0.77 19.69
N GLU A 381 3.81 -1.91 19.86
CA GLU A 381 3.60 -2.86 20.96
C GLU A 381 4.23 -2.41 22.28
N GLY A 382 4.95 -1.29 22.31
CA GLY A 382 5.44 -0.68 23.54
C GLY A 382 6.77 -1.25 24.05
N TRP A 383 7.60 -1.82 23.17
CA TRP A 383 8.92 -2.31 23.57
C TRP A 383 9.80 -1.17 24.10
N ASP A 384 10.41 -1.37 25.27
CA ASP A 384 11.27 -0.35 25.91
C ASP A 384 12.66 -0.27 25.27
N VAL A 385 13.11 -1.34 24.62
CA VAL A 385 14.37 -1.38 23.87
C VAL A 385 14.11 -1.99 22.51
N VAL A 386 14.47 -1.26 21.45
CA VAL A 386 14.30 -1.71 20.06
C VAL A 386 15.62 -1.72 19.31
N PRO A 387 15.81 -2.65 18.35
CA PRO A 387 17.02 -2.67 17.54
C PRO A 387 16.94 -1.64 16.42
N ILE A 388 17.79 -0.61 16.46
CA ILE A 388 17.95 0.35 15.36
C ILE A 388 19.35 0.16 14.77
N PHE A 389 19.43 -0.20 13.49
CA PHE A 389 20.67 -0.65 12.83
C PHE A 389 21.37 -1.80 13.58
N GLY A 390 20.59 -2.69 14.20
CA GLY A 390 21.10 -3.81 15.00
C GLY A 390 21.62 -3.42 16.40
N VAL A 391 21.56 -2.13 16.76
CA VAL A 391 21.98 -1.64 18.07
C VAL A 391 20.77 -1.55 19.00
N PRO A 392 20.78 -2.21 20.18
CA PRO A 392 19.75 -2.04 21.20
C PRO A 392 19.65 -0.57 21.62
N THR A 393 18.50 0.04 21.38
CA THR A 393 18.26 1.47 21.58
C THR A 393 17.08 1.66 22.52
N PRO A 394 17.26 2.31 23.69
CA PRO A 394 16.17 2.64 24.59
C PRO A 394 15.14 3.56 23.93
N ARG A 395 13.85 3.25 24.14
CA ARG A 395 12.71 4.06 23.72
C ARG A 395 12.29 4.98 24.87
N ARG A 396 12.62 6.26 24.76
CA ARG A 396 12.16 7.31 25.70
C ARG A 396 11.12 8.24 25.09
N ALA A 397 11.15 8.42 23.78
CA ALA A 397 10.15 9.18 23.04
C ALA A 397 8.75 8.58 23.21
N GLN A 398 7.74 9.45 23.24
CA GLN A 398 6.35 9.05 23.26
C GLN A 398 5.97 8.37 21.93
N ILE A 399 5.23 7.26 22.01
CA ILE A 399 4.67 6.60 20.83
C ILE A 399 3.18 6.88 20.79
N VAL A 400 2.70 7.44 19.68
CA VAL A 400 1.27 7.69 19.45
C VAL A 400 0.80 6.93 18.21
N LYS A 401 -0.40 6.37 18.29
CA LYS A 401 -1.04 5.61 17.21
C LYS A 401 -2.26 6.39 16.75
N PHE A 402 -2.33 6.74 15.48
CA PHE A 402 -3.54 7.22 14.83
C PHE A 402 -4.14 6.08 14.01
N ASN A 403 -4.94 5.25 14.67
CA ASN A 403 -5.56 4.08 14.03
C ASN A 403 -6.54 4.50 12.93
N GLY A 404 -7.27 5.59 13.14
CA GLY A 404 -8.28 6.08 12.19
C GLY A 404 -7.73 6.77 10.95
N LEU A 405 -6.41 6.80 10.77
CA LEU A 405 -5.79 7.24 9.53
C LEU A 405 -5.45 6.07 8.60
N SER A 406 -5.77 4.80 8.86
CA SER A 406 -5.52 3.76 7.84
C SER A 406 -6.31 4.01 6.53
N ALA A 407 -5.72 3.63 5.38
CA ALA A 407 -6.36 3.75 4.06
C ALA A 407 -7.33 2.60 3.77
N HIS A 408 -7.19 1.47 4.48
CA HIS A 408 -8.02 0.29 4.21
C HIS A 408 -9.41 0.43 4.83
N ALA A 409 -10.40 -0.11 4.15
CA ALA A 409 -11.74 -0.39 4.65
C ALA A 409 -11.67 -1.18 5.97
N ASP A 410 -12.50 -0.82 6.97
CA ASP A 410 -12.68 -1.66 8.14
C ASP A 410 -13.72 -2.76 7.92
N ARG A 411 -13.99 -3.55 8.97
CA ARG A 411 -15.00 -4.61 8.93
C ARG A 411 -16.39 -4.12 8.47
N GLN A 412 -16.83 -2.92 8.86
CA GLN A 412 -18.14 -2.41 8.44
C GLN A 412 -18.13 -2.00 6.98
N ASP A 413 -17.08 -1.32 6.52
CA ASP A 413 -16.88 -0.94 5.13
C ASP A 413 -16.86 -2.19 4.23
N LEU A 414 -16.11 -3.23 4.62
CA LEU A 414 -16.01 -4.50 3.89
C LEU A 414 -17.35 -5.24 3.82
N LEU A 415 -18.11 -5.28 4.92
CA LEU A 415 -19.46 -5.86 4.92
C LEU A 415 -20.42 -5.04 4.04
N ALA A 416 -20.35 -3.70 4.09
CA ALA A 416 -21.14 -2.83 3.24
C ALA A 416 -20.84 -3.07 1.75
N TYR A 417 -19.57 -3.29 1.40
CA TYR A 417 -19.16 -3.65 0.05
C TYR A 417 -19.83 -4.96 -0.41
N VAL A 418 -19.82 -6.01 0.43
CA VAL A 418 -20.53 -7.28 0.11
C VAL A 418 -22.04 -7.07 -0.05
N ARG A 419 -22.67 -6.27 0.83
CA ARG A 419 -24.12 -5.99 0.78
C ARG A 419 -24.55 -5.27 -0.51
N ALA A 420 -23.68 -4.41 -1.03
CA ALA A 420 -23.94 -3.62 -2.23
C ALA A 420 -23.97 -4.48 -3.51
N ILE A 421 -23.45 -5.71 -3.50
CA ILE A 421 -23.44 -6.60 -4.67
C ILE A 421 -24.82 -7.23 -4.84
N GLN A 422 -25.50 -6.86 -5.92
CA GLN A 422 -26.82 -7.38 -6.27
C GLN A 422 -26.85 -7.90 -7.72
N PRO A 423 -27.29 -9.17 -7.97
CA PRO A 423 -27.60 -10.19 -6.96
C PRO A 423 -26.36 -10.59 -6.14
N SER A 424 -26.57 -11.10 -4.93
CA SER A 424 -25.46 -11.53 -4.05
C SER A 424 -24.58 -12.58 -4.73
N PRO A 425 -23.24 -12.50 -4.55
CA PRO A 425 -22.33 -13.44 -5.18
C PRO A 425 -22.55 -14.84 -4.61
N SER A 426 -22.34 -15.87 -5.42
CA SER A 426 -22.42 -17.27 -4.97
C SER A 426 -21.28 -17.64 -4.01
N LYS A 427 -20.13 -16.97 -4.15
CA LYS A 427 -18.90 -17.26 -3.41
C LYS A 427 -18.13 -15.99 -3.06
N VAL A 428 -17.64 -15.92 -1.82
CA VAL A 428 -16.71 -14.89 -1.35
C VAL A 428 -15.42 -15.56 -0.87
N ILE A 429 -14.29 -15.03 -1.30
CA ILE A 429 -12.96 -15.56 -1.01
C ILE A 429 -12.15 -14.47 -0.34
N LEU A 430 -11.73 -14.69 0.90
CA LEU A 430 -11.01 -13.69 1.69
C LEU A 430 -9.50 -13.89 1.56
N VAL A 431 -8.84 -12.85 1.09
CA VAL A 431 -7.38 -12.77 0.92
C VAL A 431 -6.87 -11.50 1.60
N HIS A 432 -5.58 -11.24 1.51
CA HIS A 432 -4.95 -10.00 1.97
C HIS A 432 -5.33 -9.62 3.41
N GLY A 433 -5.04 -10.52 4.34
CA GLY A 433 -5.38 -10.42 5.75
C GLY A 433 -4.72 -11.55 6.51
N GLU A 434 -4.27 -11.26 7.73
CA GLU A 434 -3.82 -12.29 8.66
C GLU A 434 -4.98 -13.27 8.96
N GLU A 435 -4.64 -14.51 9.30
CA GLU A 435 -5.60 -15.60 9.45
C GLU A 435 -6.79 -15.26 10.36
N LYS A 436 -6.52 -14.64 11.51
CA LYS A 436 -7.56 -14.25 12.47
C LYS A 436 -8.54 -13.23 11.87
N GLN A 437 -8.03 -12.24 11.14
CA GLN A 437 -8.80 -11.17 10.51
C GLN A 437 -9.71 -11.74 9.40
N ALA A 438 -9.14 -12.58 8.54
CA ALA A 438 -9.88 -13.23 7.47
C ALA A 438 -10.98 -14.16 8.03
N LEU A 439 -10.68 -14.98 9.04
CA LEU A 439 -11.68 -15.87 9.66
C LEU A 439 -12.80 -15.09 10.38
N SER A 440 -12.46 -13.99 11.05
CA SER A 440 -13.44 -13.10 11.69
C SER A 440 -14.42 -12.51 10.66
N LEU A 441 -13.90 -11.99 9.54
CA LEU A 441 -14.74 -11.45 8.48
C LEU A 441 -15.57 -12.54 7.79
N ALA A 442 -15.00 -13.75 7.62
CA ALA A 442 -15.74 -14.87 7.05
C ALA A 442 -16.99 -15.22 7.88
N MET A 443 -16.83 -15.31 9.20
CA MET A 443 -17.95 -15.54 10.11
C MET A 443 -19.00 -14.43 10.02
N ALA A 444 -18.58 -13.17 9.90
CA ALA A 444 -19.48 -12.04 9.77
C ALA A 444 -20.31 -12.09 8.48
N ILE A 445 -19.66 -12.38 7.34
CA ILE A 445 -20.34 -12.52 6.04
C ILE A 445 -21.32 -13.70 6.07
N GLN A 446 -20.89 -14.85 6.60
CA GLN A 446 -21.73 -16.05 6.66
C GLN A 446 -22.98 -15.84 7.55
N ALA A 447 -22.85 -15.04 8.62
CA ALA A 447 -23.96 -14.70 9.50
C ALA A 447 -25.03 -13.85 8.80
N GLU A 448 -24.62 -12.89 7.95
CA GLU A 448 -25.54 -12.05 7.18
C GLU A 448 -26.09 -12.75 5.93
N TYR A 449 -25.28 -13.62 5.32
CA TYR A 449 -25.60 -14.31 4.07
C TYR A 449 -25.32 -15.82 4.15
N PRO A 450 -26.21 -16.61 4.77
CA PRO A 450 -25.99 -18.04 4.98
C PRO A 450 -25.85 -18.88 3.71
N LYS A 451 -26.29 -18.35 2.55
CA LYS A 451 -26.24 -19.04 1.25
C LYS A 451 -24.96 -18.78 0.47
N ILE A 452 -24.18 -17.77 0.85
CA ILE A 452 -22.89 -17.49 0.21
C ILE A 452 -21.88 -18.52 0.70
N GLU A 453 -21.14 -19.14 -0.21
CA GLU A 453 -19.97 -19.94 0.17
C GLU A 453 -18.81 -19.00 0.51
N VAL A 454 -18.35 -19.00 1.75
CA VAL A 454 -17.20 -18.18 2.18
C VAL A 454 -15.96 -19.05 2.36
N SER A 455 -14.84 -18.67 1.75
CA SER A 455 -13.58 -19.41 1.84
C SER A 455 -12.40 -18.52 2.25
N VAL A 456 -11.49 -19.10 3.04
CA VAL A 456 -10.22 -18.47 3.45
C VAL A 456 -9.08 -19.40 3.02
N PRO A 457 -8.55 -19.24 1.79
CA PRO A 457 -7.60 -20.18 1.20
C PRO A 457 -6.24 -20.17 1.92
N HIS A 458 -5.46 -21.23 1.70
CA HIS A 458 -4.04 -21.28 2.04
C HIS A 458 -3.20 -20.98 0.79
N VAL A 459 -1.97 -20.51 0.98
CA VAL A 459 -1.00 -20.38 -0.13
C VAL A 459 -0.77 -21.76 -0.76
N GLY A 460 -0.77 -21.81 -2.09
CA GLY A 460 -0.65 -23.04 -2.88
C GLY A 460 -1.98 -23.77 -3.14
N SER A 461 -3.09 -23.32 -2.55
CA SER A 461 -4.40 -23.93 -2.83
C SER A 461 -5.00 -23.46 -4.15
N THR A 462 -5.90 -24.28 -4.70
CA THR A 462 -6.66 -24.00 -5.92
C THR A 462 -8.14 -24.29 -5.68
N LEU A 463 -9.00 -23.40 -6.15
CA LEU A 463 -10.46 -23.54 -6.11
C LEU A 463 -11.01 -23.60 -7.54
N GLU A 464 -11.98 -24.49 -7.77
CA GLU A 464 -12.80 -24.46 -8.98
C GLU A 464 -13.95 -23.48 -8.78
N ILE A 465 -14.17 -22.61 -9.77
CA ILE A 465 -15.22 -21.59 -9.77
C ILE A 465 -16.00 -21.52 -11.07
#